data_AF-A0A132ETS8-F1
#
_entry.id   AF-A0A132ETS8-F1
#
_cell.length_a   1.000
_cell.length_b   1.000
_cell.length_c   1.000
_cell.angle_alpha   90.00
_cell.angle_beta   90.00
_cell.angle_gamma   90.00
#
_symmetry.space_group_name_H-M   'P 1'
#
loop_
_entity.id
_entity.type
_entity.pdbx_description
1 polymer ?
#
loop_
_entity_poly.entity_id
_entity_poly.type
_entity_poly.pdbx_seq_one_letter_code
_entity_poly.pdbx_strand_id
1 'polypeptide(L)'
;MQAKKPKSRALLGQLSDMDLRLLRVFKGVVQCGGMAAAELELNIGISTISRHVKDLETRLGLVLCRRGRAGFTLTPEGQTVYEETLRLLASMEAFRSRVDGIHDRMGGELHIAVFDKTATNPQARLGDAIRQFADEAPDVALNLHVASINEVERGIIDGSYQVGIIPAHRNSGSLVYSELFDERMLLYCGRQHPLYDAPHGKLTWTSIRNHAFAGLGFHSPNMELSHRAKLTRGATASDQESIATLILSGRFLGFLPDHYAESFENKGLMQPIAPHRFNYRCRFVSLLRRSPRPSRAALLFQSCLEAAHAAHAAPSPDGSA
;
A
#
# COMPACT_ATOMS: atom_id res chain seq x y z
N MET A 1 11.77 -4.78 43.04
CA MET A 1 10.58 -4.21 42.37
C MET A 1 10.61 -2.69 42.55
N GLN A 2 10.99 -1.93 41.51
CA GLN A 2 10.89 -0.47 41.53
C GLN A 2 9.53 -0.06 40.96
N ALA A 3 8.72 0.60 41.78
CA ALA A 3 7.42 1.12 41.39
C ALA A 3 7.59 2.22 40.32
N LYS A 4 7.03 1.98 39.14
CA LYS A 4 7.02 2.90 38.01
C LYS A 4 6.15 4.11 38.39
N LYS A 5 6.75 5.29 38.57
CA LYS A 5 6.02 6.55 38.80
C LYS A 5 4.97 6.72 37.69
N PRO A 6 3.72 7.12 38.01
CA PRO A 6 2.71 7.37 37.00
C PRO A 6 3.19 8.51 36.09
N LYS A 7 3.14 8.28 34.77
CA LYS A 7 3.41 9.33 33.77
C LYS A 7 2.43 10.47 34.00
N SER A 8 2.92 11.71 34.05
CA SER A 8 2.10 12.92 34.19
C SER A 8 0.93 12.88 33.21
N ARG A 9 -0.30 13.09 33.71
CA ARG A 9 -1.52 13.05 32.92
C ARG A 9 -1.43 14.12 31.83
N ALA A 10 -1.49 13.72 30.56
CA ALA A 10 -1.48 14.64 29.44
C ALA A 10 -2.60 15.68 29.63
N LEU A 11 -2.26 16.96 29.58
CA LEU A 11 -3.17 18.10 29.73
C LEU A 11 -3.77 18.52 28.38
N LEU A 12 -4.09 17.54 27.53
CA LEU A 12 -5.02 17.79 26.45
C LEU A 12 -6.40 17.99 27.10
N GLY A 13 -6.72 19.24 27.41
CA GLY A 13 -8.09 19.68 27.71
C GLY A 13 -8.94 19.57 26.43
N GLN A 14 -9.67 20.63 26.09
CA GLN A 14 -10.26 20.70 24.75
C GLN A 14 -9.16 20.85 23.68
N LEU A 15 -9.28 20.09 22.60
CA LEU A 15 -8.46 20.26 21.40
C LEU A 15 -8.77 21.63 20.77
N SER A 16 -7.72 22.41 20.52
CA SER A 16 -7.79 23.74 19.90
C SER A 16 -7.22 23.73 18.48
N ASP A 17 -7.50 24.76 17.68
CA ASP A 17 -6.87 24.93 16.35
C ASP A 17 -5.34 24.95 16.42
N MET A 18 -4.81 25.48 17.53
CA MET A 18 -3.37 25.45 17.79
C MET A 18 -2.85 24.00 17.91
N ASP A 19 -3.56 23.10 18.62
CA ASP A 19 -3.17 21.68 18.68
C ASP A 19 -3.09 21.07 17.30
N LEU A 20 -4.12 21.30 16.49
CA LEU A 20 -4.23 20.73 15.14
C LEU A 20 -3.10 21.23 14.25
N ARG A 21 -2.71 22.50 14.36
CA ARG A 21 -1.52 23.03 13.69
C ARG A 21 -0.24 22.34 14.15
N LEU A 22 -0.05 22.17 15.45
CA LEU A 22 1.13 21.50 15.99
C LEU A 22 1.22 20.03 15.54
N LEU A 23 0.09 19.32 15.55
CA LEU A 23 -0.04 17.94 15.08
C LEU A 23 0.25 17.82 13.57
N ARG A 24 -0.22 18.76 12.75
CA ARG A 24 0.11 18.82 11.30
C ARG A 24 1.59 19.01 11.05
N VAL A 25 2.24 19.92 11.80
CA VAL A 25 3.70 20.13 11.71
C VAL A 25 4.45 18.88 12.14
N PHE A 26 4.05 18.25 13.25
CA PHE A 26 4.65 16.99 13.70
C PHE A 26 4.49 15.88 12.67
N LYS A 27 3.30 15.70 12.07
CA LYS A 27 3.07 14.77 10.96
C LYS A 27 4.07 15.02 9.82
N GLY A 28 4.20 16.26 9.37
CA GLY A 28 5.12 16.62 8.27
C GLY A 28 6.57 16.31 8.60
N VAL A 29 7.02 16.62 9.82
CA VAL A 29 8.38 16.29 10.29
C VAL A 29 8.65 14.79 10.24
N VAL A 30 7.71 13.97 10.69
CA VAL A 30 7.83 12.51 10.67
C VAL A 30 7.91 12.00 9.23
N GLN A 31 7.02 12.48 8.35
CA GLN A 31 6.98 12.05 6.95
C GLN A 31 8.25 12.42 6.18
N CYS A 32 8.85 13.57 6.48
CA CYS A 32 10.10 14.00 5.86
C CYS A 32 11.34 13.35 6.51
N GLY A 33 11.18 12.55 7.57
CA GLY A 33 12.29 11.93 8.28
C GLY A 33 13.17 12.91 9.06
N GLY A 34 12.67 14.11 9.37
CA GLY A 34 13.39 15.11 10.15
C GLY A 34 13.00 16.55 9.86
N MET A 35 13.42 17.46 10.74
CA MET A 35 13.00 18.87 10.68
C MET A 35 13.67 19.65 9.55
N ALA A 36 14.92 19.32 9.24
CA ALA A 36 15.62 19.94 8.12
C ALA A 36 14.96 19.59 6.79
N ALA A 37 14.59 18.31 6.61
CA ALA A 37 13.87 17.86 5.42
C ALA A 37 12.45 18.46 5.34
N ALA A 38 11.80 18.68 6.48
CA ALA A 38 10.45 19.24 6.52
C ALA A 38 10.37 20.76 6.27
N GLU A 39 11.48 21.50 6.29
CA GLU A 39 11.48 22.95 6.05
C GLU A 39 10.94 23.32 4.67
N LEU A 40 11.39 22.60 3.64
CA LEU A 40 10.93 22.79 2.26
C LEU A 40 9.47 22.37 2.09
N GLU A 41 9.09 21.23 2.65
CA GLU A 41 7.74 20.68 2.52
C GLU A 41 6.69 21.52 3.24
N LEU A 42 7.00 22.00 4.45
CA LEU A 42 6.08 22.79 5.26
C LEU A 42 6.16 24.30 4.98
N ASN A 43 7.13 24.73 4.17
CA ASN A 43 7.41 26.13 3.86
C ASN A 43 7.50 27.03 5.11
N ILE A 44 8.14 26.53 6.19
CA ILE A 44 8.38 27.26 7.44
C ILE A 44 9.77 26.93 7.98
N GLY A 45 10.46 27.92 8.55
CA GLY A 45 11.85 27.76 8.99
C GLY A 45 12.06 26.66 10.04
N ILE A 46 13.21 25.98 9.99
CA ILE A 46 13.58 24.89 10.93
C ILE A 46 13.40 25.28 12.41
N SER A 47 13.74 26.52 12.76
CA SER A 47 13.59 27.03 14.13
C SER A 47 12.12 27.06 14.58
N THR A 48 11.21 27.42 13.69
CA THR A 48 9.75 27.41 13.89
C THR A 48 9.21 25.99 14.00
N ILE A 49 9.64 25.08 13.11
CA ILE A 49 9.29 23.66 13.16
C ILE A 49 9.72 23.05 14.50
N SER A 50 10.97 23.29 14.91
CA SER A 50 11.50 22.78 16.17
C SER A 50 10.77 23.32 17.38
N ARG A 51 10.35 24.60 17.34
CA ARG A 51 9.50 25.19 18.38
C ARG A 51 8.14 24.50 18.42
N HIS A 52 7.45 24.36 17.29
CA HIS A 52 6.14 23.71 17.23
C HIS A 52 6.15 22.27 17.75
N VAL A 53 7.15 21.47 17.38
CA VAL A 53 7.27 20.11 17.91
C VAL A 53 7.53 20.12 19.43
N LYS A 54 8.37 21.02 19.93
CA LYS A 54 8.62 21.17 21.37
C LYS A 54 7.38 21.62 22.13
N ASP A 55 6.59 22.51 21.55
CA ASP A 55 5.33 22.98 22.11
C ASP A 55 4.34 21.81 22.20
N LEU A 56 4.25 20.98 21.16
CA LEU A 56 3.44 19.76 21.18
C LEU A 56 3.89 18.79 22.28
N GLU A 57 5.19 18.51 22.36
CA GLU A 57 5.80 17.67 23.40
C GLU A 57 5.44 18.16 24.81
N THR A 58 5.55 19.48 25.02
CA THR A 58 5.22 20.12 26.30
C THR A 58 3.76 19.95 26.65
N ARG A 59 2.84 20.15 25.69
CA ARG A 59 1.40 20.02 25.91
C ARG A 59 0.97 18.58 26.19
N LEU A 60 1.59 17.62 25.52
CA LEU A 60 1.32 16.19 25.74
C LEU A 60 2.03 15.64 26.98
N GLY A 61 3.07 16.32 27.48
CA GLY A 61 3.94 15.80 28.54
C GLY A 61 4.77 14.60 28.07
N LEU A 62 5.09 14.53 26.77
CA LEU A 62 5.78 13.42 26.11
C LEU A 62 6.96 13.95 25.29
N VAL A 63 8.01 13.15 25.18
CA VAL A 63 9.05 13.35 24.16
C VAL A 63 8.67 12.50 22.96
N LEU A 64 8.40 13.11 21.82
CA LEU A 64 7.89 12.43 20.62
C LEU A 64 9.02 12.02 19.69
N CYS A 65 10.08 12.82 19.63
CA CYS A 65 11.22 12.54 18.76
C CYS A 65 12.55 12.74 19.47
N ARG A 66 13.54 11.94 19.10
CA ARG A 66 14.93 12.09 19.53
C ARG A 66 15.76 12.61 18.38
N ARG A 67 16.72 13.47 18.73
CA ARG A 67 17.70 14.04 17.80
C ARG A 67 19.09 13.79 18.35
N GLY A 68 20.02 13.45 17.47
CA GLY A 68 21.43 13.30 17.82
C GLY A 68 22.28 13.04 16.60
N ARG A 69 23.55 12.64 16.82
CA ARG A 69 24.47 12.27 15.74
C ARG A 69 23.96 11.11 14.88
N ALA A 70 23.06 10.29 15.42
CA ALA A 70 22.42 9.18 14.73
C ALA A 70 21.19 9.59 13.87
N GLY A 71 20.86 10.88 13.81
CA GLY A 71 19.74 11.39 13.03
C GLY A 71 18.45 11.58 13.82
N PHE A 72 17.33 11.66 13.10
CA PHE A 72 15.98 11.83 13.63
C PHE A 72 15.31 10.45 13.80
N THR A 73 14.71 10.22 14.96
CA THR A 73 13.95 8.99 15.23
C THR A 73 12.76 9.28 16.13
N LEU A 74 11.62 8.63 15.89
CA LEU A 74 10.49 8.66 16.81
C LEU A 74 10.77 7.86 18.09
N THR A 75 10.21 8.33 19.21
CA THR A 75 10.08 7.49 20.41
C THR A 75 8.90 6.53 20.24
N PRO A 76 8.80 5.46 21.04
CA PRO A 76 7.61 4.60 21.03
C PRO A 76 6.31 5.40 21.28
N GLU A 77 6.34 6.36 22.19
CA GLU A 77 5.22 7.26 22.44
C GLU A 77 4.95 8.19 21.26
N GLY A 78 6.00 8.69 20.60
CA GLY A 78 5.90 9.49 19.39
C GLY A 78 5.27 8.74 18.22
N GLN A 79 5.58 7.46 18.06
CA GLN A 79 4.95 6.59 17.06
C GLN A 79 3.44 6.48 17.30
N THR A 80 3.01 6.22 18.53
CA THR A 80 1.59 6.18 18.88
C THR A 80 0.91 7.53 18.64
N VAL A 81 1.51 8.64 19.07
CA VAL A 81 0.96 9.98 18.82
C VAL A 81 0.86 10.28 17.32
N TYR A 82 1.83 9.85 16.52
CA TYR A 82 1.79 10.00 15.07
C TYR A 82 0.61 9.24 14.45
N GLU A 83 0.40 7.98 14.84
CA GLU A 83 -0.73 7.18 14.36
C GLU A 83 -2.09 7.76 14.77
N GLU A 84 -2.23 8.24 16.01
CA GLU A 84 -3.45 8.93 16.46
C GLU A 84 -3.65 10.27 15.74
N THR A 85 -2.56 10.98 15.43
CA THR A 85 -2.59 12.23 14.65
C THR A 85 -3.15 11.98 13.26
N LEU A 86 -2.69 10.93 12.58
CA LEU A 86 -3.19 10.56 11.25
C LEU A 86 -4.69 10.29 11.29
N ARG A 87 -5.17 9.50 12.28
CA ARG A 87 -6.60 9.20 12.46
C ARG A 87 -7.44 10.45 12.76
N LEU A 88 -6.95 11.35 13.60
CA LEU A 88 -7.65 12.59 13.93
C LEU A 88 -7.81 13.49 12.69
N LEU A 89 -6.71 13.73 11.96
CA LEU A 89 -6.72 14.58 10.77
C LEU A 89 -7.59 13.98 9.66
N ALA A 90 -7.54 12.66 9.46
CA ALA A 90 -8.43 11.96 8.54
C ALA A 90 -9.90 12.10 8.93
N SER A 91 -10.22 12.02 10.23
CA SER A 91 -11.59 12.17 10.74
C SER A 91 -12.13 13.58 10.52
N MET A 92 -11.29 14.61 10.66
CA MET A 92 -11.64 15.99 10.34
C MET A 92 -11.92 16.18 8.86
N GLU A 93 -11.08 15.62 7.99
CA GLU A 93 -11.29 15.70 6.55
C GLU A 93 -12.59 15.00 6.13
N ALA A 94 -12.83 13.82 6.70
CA ALA A 94 -14.08 13.09 6.48
C ALA A 94 -15.30 13.87 7.00
N PHE A 95 -15.17 14.64 8.09
CA PHE A 95 -16.23 15.54 8.55
C PHE A 95 -16.49 16.66 7.54
N ARG A 96 -15.45 17.34 7.06
CA ARG A 96 -15.55 18.39 6.03
C ARG A 96 -16.23 17.86 4.77
N SER A 97 -15.74 16.74 4.24
CA SER A 97 -16.32 16.07 3.06
C SER A 97 -17.80 15.69 3.25
N ARG A 98 -18.20 15.24 4.45
CA ARG A 98 -19.61 14.96 4.75
C ARG A 98 -20.46 16.23 4.78
N VAL A 99 -19.95 17.33 5.31
CA VAL A 99 -20.64 18.63 5.35
C VAL A 99 -20.77 19.23 3.95
N ASP A 100 -19.71 19.20 3.15
CA ASP A 100 -19.75 19.65 1.75
C ASP A 100 -20.76 18.84 0.92
N GLY A 101 -20.85 17.54 1.19
CA GLY A 101 -21.87 16.66 0.61
C GLY A 101 -23.32 17.03 0.97
N ILE A 102 -23.57 17.73 2.09
CA ILE A 102 -24.92 18.26 2.43
C ILE A 102 -25.29 19.41 1.47
N HIS A 103 -24.32 20.18 1.01
CA HIS A 103 -24.51 21.28 0.07
C HIS A 103 -24.48 20.84 -1.40
N ASP A 104 -24.59 19.54 -1.67
CA ASP A 104 -24.58 18.90 -3.00
C ASP A 104 -23.36 19.25 -3.88
N ARG A 105 -22.26 19.66 -3.26
CA ARG A 105 -20.97 19.84 -3.93
C ARG A 105 -20.05 18.68 -3.57
N MET A 106 -19.73 17.86 -4.57
CA MET A 106 -18.70 16.82 -4.43
C MET A 106 -17.34 17.46 -4.70
N GLY A 107 -16.79 18.15 -3.70
CA GLY A 107 -15.45 18.74 -3.74
C GLY A 107 -14.52 18.11 -2.70
N GLY A 108 -13.28 18.60 -2.65
CA GLY A 108 -12.25 18.16 -1.70
C GLY A 108 -11.27 17.15 -2.30
N GLU A 109 -10.66 16.32 -1.46
CA GLU A 109 -9.63 15.36 -1.87
C GLU A 109 -10.13 13.92 -1.75
N LEU A 110 -9.80 13.08 -2.74
CA LEU A 110 -10.00 11.63 -2.69
C LEU A 110 -8.65 10.93 -2.80
N HIS A 111 -8.22 10.29 -1.71
CA HIS A 111 -6.98 9.52 -1.66
C HIS A 111 -7.27 8.04 -1.96
N ILE A 112 -6.66 7.55 -3.03
CA ILE A 112 -6.77 6.17 -3.50
C ILE A 112 -5.40 5.51 -3.37
N ALA A 113 -5.34 4.33 -2.76
CA ALA A 113 -4.10 3.58 -2.64
C ALA A 113 -4.18 2.25 -3.40
N VAL A 114 -3.18 1.97 -4.22
CA VAL A 114 -3.14 0.83 -5.14
C VAL A 114 -1.87 0.03 -4.88
N PHE A 115 -1.98 -1.29 -4.92
CA PHE A 115 -0.82 -2.17 -4.91
C PHE A 115 0.00 -2.01 -6.21
N ASP A 116 1.29 -2.35 -6.16
CA ASP A 116 2.23 -2.06 -7.25
C ASP A 116 1.90 -2.82 -8.55
N LYS A 117 2.46 -2.31 -9.66
CA LYS A 117 2.46 -2.91 -11.01
C LYS A 117 1.10 -3.14 -11.69
N THR A 118 0.00 -2.65 -11.12
CA THR A 118 -1.34 -2.71 -11.74
C THR A 118 -1.46 -1.94 -13.06
N ALA A 119 -0.64 -0.91 -13.30
CA ALA A 119 -0.74 -0.06 -14.49
C ALA A 119 -0.43 -0.78 -15.81
N THR A 120 0.41 -1.83 -15.80
CA THR A 120 0.67 -2.63 -17.01
C THR A 120 -0.31 -3.80 -17.16
N ASN A 121 -1.17 -4.06 -16.16
CA ASN A 121 -2.16 -5.12 -16.24
C ASN A 121 -3.35 -4.66 -17.11
N PRO A 122 -3.59 -5.27 -18.29
CA PRO A 122 -4.69 -4.87 -19.16
C PRO A 122 -6.07 -5.12 -18.54
N GLN A 123 -6.19 -6.08 -17.62
CA GLN A 123 -7.44 -6.36 -16.91
C GLN A 123 -7.72 -5.38 -15.77
N ALA A 124 -6.71 -4.61 -15.33
CA ALA A 124 -6.86 -3.73 -14.17
C ALA A 124 -7.77 -2.52 -14.42
N ARG A 125 -7.87 -2.05 -15.68
CA ARG A 125 -8.79 -1.01 -16.15
C ARG A 125 -8.95 0.23 -15.23
N LEU A 126 -7.96 0.52 -14.39
CA LEU A 126 -8.02 1.61 -13.42
C LEU A 126 -8.07 2.96 -14.13
N GLY A 127 -7.41 3.08 -15.29
CA GLY A 127 -7.47 4.27 -16.13
C GLY A 127 -8.88 4.56 -16.65
N ASP A 128 -9.66 3.53 -16.99
CA ASP A 128 -11.06 3.71 -17.42
C ASP A 128 -11.94 4.23 -16.28
N ALA A 129 -11.79 3.64 -15.09
CA ALA A 129 -12.52 4.06 -13.89
C ALA A 129 -12.14 5.48 -13.45
N ILE A 130 -10.85 5.84 -13.51
CA ILE A 130 -10.36 7.18 -13.19
C ILE A 130 -10.91 8.21 -14.19
N ARG A 131 -10.92 7.90 -15.50
CA ARG A 131 -11.50 8.78 -16.52
C ARG A 131 -12.98 9.04 -16.22
N GLN A 132 -13.76 7.98 -16.03
CA GLN A 132 -15.18 8.11 -15.72
C GLN A 132 -15.43 8.92 -14.44
N PHE A 133 -14.65 8.67 -13.39
CA PHE A 133 -14.77 9.42 -12.14
C PHE A 133 -14.46 10.91 -12.33
N ALA A 134 -13.41 11.24 -13.08
CA ALA A 134 -13.02 12.63 -13.35
C ALA A 134 -14.10 13.40 -14.13
N ASP A 135 -14.82 12.71 -15.04
CA ASP A 135 -15.95 13.28 -15.76
C ASP A 135 -17.17 13.52 -14.85
N GLU A 136 -17.43 12.62 -13.90
CA GLU A 136 -18.59 12.69 -12.99
C GLU A 136 -18.36 13.57 -11.74
N ALA A 137 -17.11 13.79 -11.34
CA ALA A 137 -16.74 14.55 -10.14
C ALA A 137 -15.53 15.49 -10.39
N PRO A 138 -15.66 16.49 -11.28
CA PRO A 138 -14.55 17.35 -11.72
C PRO A 138 -13.96 18.23 -10.61
N ASP A 139 -14.72 18.50 -9.55
CA ASP A 139 -14.29 19.34 -8.42
C ASP A 139 -13.54 18.53 -7.32
N VAL A 140 -13.38 17.21 -7.49
CA VAL A 140 -12.63 16.36 -6.55
C VAL A 140 -11.18 16.23 -7.00
N ALA A 141 -10.24 16.63 -6.14
CA ALA A 141 -8.82 16.41 -6.35
C ALA A 141 -8.46 14.94 -6.05
N LEU A 142 -8.05 14.21 -7.09
CA LEU A 142 -7.59 12.83 -6.98
C LEU A 142 -6.13 12.75 -6.51
N ASN A 143 -5.88 11.98 -5.46
CA ASN A 143 -4.54 11.68 -4.95
C ASN A 143 -4.29 10.16 -5.02
N LEU A 144 -3.45 9.70 -5.95
CA LEU A 144 -3.15 8.29 -6.13
C LEU A 144 -1.83 7.90 -5.44
N HIS A 145 -1.84 6.81 -4.68
CA HIS A 145 -0.70 6.30 -3.91
C HIS A 145 -0.39 4.86 -4.32
N VAL A 146 0.89 4.52 -4.41
CA VAL A 146 1.33 3.11 -4.50
C VAL A 146 1.85 2.69 -3.14
N ALA A 147 1.31 1.60 -2.59
CA ALA A 147 1.64 1.16 -1.23
C ALA A 147 1.53 -0.36 -1.07
N SER A 148 2.17 -0.90 -0.04
CA SER A 148 2.04 -2.31 0.31
C SER A 148 0.63 -2.65 0.81
N ILE A 149 0.25 -3.93 0.76
CA ILE A 149 -1.06 -4.42 1.21
C ILE A 149 -1.41 -3.90 2.62
N ASN A 150 -0.47 -4.03 3.56
CA ASN A 150 -0.67 -3.64 4.95
C ASN A 150 -0.85 -2.12 5.12
N GLU A 151 -0.15 -1.32 4.31
CA GLU A 151 -0.27 0.14 4.33
C GLU A 151 -1.60 0.60 3.73
N VAL A 152 -2.04 -0.04 2.64
CA VAL A 152 -3.36 0.21 2.05
C VAL A 152 -4.45 -0.10 3.08
N GLU A 153 -4.48 -1.31 3.65
CA GLU A 153 -5.49 -1.70 4.63
C GLU A 153 -5.51 -0.77 5.85
N ARG A 154 -4.34 -0.48 6.43
CA ARG A 154 -4.22 0.44 7.56
C ARG A 154 -4.70 1.83 7.19
N GLY A 155 -4.32 2.34 6.02
CA GLY A 155 -4.72 3.66 5.57
C GLY A 155 -6.23 3.79 5.35
N ILE A 156 -6.89 2.72 4.88
CA ILE A 156 -8.36 2.68 4.79
C ILE A 156 -8.99 2.64 6.19
N ILE A 157 -8.47 1.83 7.10
CA ILE A 157 -8.97 1.71 8.48
C ILE A 157 -8.80 3.04 9.24
N ASP A 158 -7.69 3.73 9.06
CA ASP A 158 -7.40 4.98 9.76
C ASP A 158 -7.98 6.21 9.04
N GLY A 159 -8.43 6.04 7.79
CA GLY A 159 -9.10 7.06 6.98
C GLY A 159 -8.14 7.96 6.19
N SER A 160 -6.83 7.65 6.18
CA SER A 160 -5.85 8.35 5.32
C SER A 160 -6.05 8.03 3.83
N TYR A 161 -6.65 6.88 3.53
CA TYR A 161 -7.14 6.50 2.21
C TYR A 161 -8.64 6.27 2.28
N GLN A 162 -9.34 6.57 1.20
CA GLN A 162 -10.78 6.34 1.10
C GLN A 162 -11.12 5.11 0.24
N VAL A 163 -10.27 4.79 -0.74
CA VAL A 163 -10.41 3.59 -1.58
C VAL A 163 -9.05 2.90 -1.68
N GLY A 164 -9.03 1.59 -1.47
CA GLY A 164 -7.85 0.76 -1.64
C GLY A 164 -8.03 -0.26 -2.76
N ILE A 165 -6.97 -0.67 -3.45
CA ILE A 165 -7.00 -1.74 -4.46
C ILE A 165 -5.80 -2.65 -4.22
N ILE A 166 -6.04 -3.90 -3.85
CA ILE A 166 -4.99 -4.87 -3.46
C ILE A 166 -5.27 -6.25 -4.05
N PRO A 167 -4.24 -7.12 -4.16
CA PRO A 167 -4.49 -8.54 -4.32
C PRO A 167 -5.20 -9.10 -3.08
N ALA A 168 -6.27 -9.84 -3.31
CA ALA A 168 -7.05 -10.52 -2.29
C ALA A 168 -6.17 -11.48 -1.49
N HIS A 169 -6.23 -11.35 -0.16
CA HIS A 169 -5.60 -12.28 0.77
C HIS A 169 -6.58 -12.65 1.89
N ARG A 170 -6.56 -11.93 3.00
CA ARG A 170 -7.38 -12.14 4.19
C ARG A 170 -8.34 -10.99 4.32
N ASN A 171 -9.56 -11.29 4.73
CA ASN A 171 -10.57 -10.29 4.93
C ASN A 171 -10.53 -9.79 6.39
N SER A 172 -10.53 -8.47 6.55
CA SER A 172 -10.81 -7.79 7.80
C SER A 172 -12.31 -7.47 7.92
N GLY A 173 -12.91 -7.73 9.09
CA GLY A 173 -14.32 -7.38 9.36
C GLY A 173 -14.61 -5.87 9.31
N SER A 174 -13.58 -5.04 9.46
CA SER A 174 -13.68 -3.57 9.40
C SER A 174 -13.77 -3.01 7.97
N LEU A 175 -13.56 -3.87 6.97
CA LEU A 175 -13.51 -3.48 5.55
C LEU A 175 -14.62 -4.18 4.76
N VAL A 176 -14.93 -3.60 3.60
CA VAL A 176 -15.82 -4.13 2.57
C VAL A 176 -14.97 -4.34 1.33
N TYR A 177 -15.12 -5.49 0.69
CA TYR A 177 -14.32 -5.91 -0.45
C TYR A 177 -15.24 -6.14 -1.66
N SER A 178 -14.85 -5.63 -2.82
CA SER A 178 -15.50 -5.93 -4.10
C SER A 178 -14.46 -6.47 -5.08
N GLU A 179 -14.78 -7.55 -5.80
CA GLU A 179 -13.89 -8.12 -6.81
C GLU A 179 -13.76 -7.19 -8.02
N LEU A 180 -12.55 -7.09 -8.59
CA LEU A 180 -12.27 -6.25 -9.75
C LEU A 180 -11.72 -7.06 -10.93
N PHE A 181 -10.50 -7.58 -10.81
CA PHE A 181 -9.78 -8.23 -11.91
C PHE A 181 -8.84 -9.33 -11.43
N ASP A 182 -8.29 -10.09 -12.36
CA ASP A 182 -7.27 -11.11 -12.10
C ASP A 182 -5.88 -10.63 -12.53
N GLU A 183 -4.87 -11.23 -11.90
CA GLU A 183 -3.47 -11.10 -12.27
C GLU A 183 -2.84 -12.48 -12.33
N ARG A 184 -2.16 -12.78 -13.43
CA ARG A 184 -1.48 -14.06 -13.63
C ARG A 184 -0.02 -13.93 -13.24
N MET A 185 0.40 -14.78 -12.31
CA MET A 185 1.75 -14.83 -11.78
C MET A 185 2.49 -16.05 -12.35
N LEU A 186 3.68 -15.84 -12.89
CA LEU A 186 4.56 -16.89 -13.44
C LEU A 186 5.89 -16.92 -12.71
N LEU A 187 6.53 -18.09 -12.62
CA LEU A 187 7.88 -18.22 -12.08
C LEU A 187 8.90 -17.83 -13.15
N TYR A 188 9.80 -16.90 -12.86
CA TYR A 188 10.83 -16.42 -13.79
C TYR A 188 12.24 -16.75 -13.33
N CYS A 189 13.15 -16.85 -14.30
CA CYS A 189 14.60 -16.79 -14.09
C CYS A 189 15.24 -15.76 -15.01
N GLY A 190 16.34 -15.15 -14.56
CA GLY A 190 17.11 -14.20 -15.36
C GLY A 190 18.08 -14.89 -16.33
N ARG A 191 18.59 -14.12 -17.30
CA ARG A 191 19.44 -14.63 -18.41
C ARG A 191 20.63 -15.50 -17.99
N GLN A 192 21.23 -15.22 -16.84
CA GLN A 192 22.40 -15.94 -16.35
C GLN A 192 22.05 -17.17 -15.49
N HIS A 193 20.77 -17.43 -15.25
CA HIS A 193 20.35 -18.55 -14.42
C HIS A 193 20.46 -19.88 -15.17
N PRO A 194 20.86 -21.01 -14.53
CA PRO A 194 21.00 -22.32 -15.19
C PRO A 194 19.74 -22.87 -15.87
N LEU A 195 18.57 -22.29 -15.59
CA LEU A 195 17.29 -22.70 -16.19
C LEU A 195 16.89 -21.86 -17.42
N TYR A 196 17.69 -20.84 -17.79
CA TYR A 196 17.37 -19.86 -18.83
C TYR A 196 17.46 -20.38 -20.28
N ASP A 197 17.41 -21.68 -20.52
CA ASP A 197 17.40 -22.30 -21.88
C ASP A 197 17.41 -23.83 -21.71
N ALA A 198 17.55 -24.30 -20.46
CA ALA A 198 17.41 -25.69 -20.11
C ALA A 198 15.99 -26.22 -20.42
N PRO A 199 15.84 -27.50 -20.82
CA PRO A 199 14.52 -28.10 -21.02
C PRO A 199 13.68 -28.11 -19.75
N HIS A 200 12.47 -27.54 -19.80
CA HIS A 200 11.59 -27.43 -18.61
C HIS A 200 10.67 -28.64 -18.38
N GLY A 201 10.52 -29.54 -19.36
CA GLY A 201 9.47 -30.58 -19.34
C GLY A 201 9.49 -31.50 -18.09
N LYS A 202 10.67 -31.76 -17.53
CA LYS A 202 10.86 -32.60 -16.34
C LYS A 202 10.88 -31.83 -15.01
N LEU A 203 10.77 -30.50 -15.03
CA LEU A 203 10.87 -29.70 -13.80
C LEU A 203 9.65 -29.91 -12.90
N THR A 204 9.88 -30.20 -11.62
CA THR A 204 8.83 -30.36 -10.61
C THR A 204 9.01 -29.33 -9.50
N TRP A 205 8.01 -29.15 -8.65
CA TRP A 205 8.18 -28.32 -7.44
C TRP A 205 9.37 -28.79 -6.60
N THR A 206 9.62 -30.10 -6.54
CA THR A 206 10.78 -30.66 -5.83
C THR A 206 12.11 -30.24 -6.46
N SER A 207 12.23 -30.25 -7.80
CA SER A 207 13.48 -29.82 -8.45
C SER A 207 13.72 -28.31 -8.29
N ILE A 208 12.64 -27.51 -8.31
CA ILE A 208 12.73 -26.04 -8.13
C ILE A 208 13.24 -25.67 -6.73
N ARG A 209 12.97 -26.48 -5.69
CA ARG A 209 13.49 -26.25 -4.32
C ARG A 209 15.01 -26.24 -4.22
N ASN A 210 15.72 -26.81 -5.20
CA ASN A 210 17.18 -26.80 -5.24
C ASN A 210 17.77 -25.46 -5.72
N HIS A 211 16.93 -24.54 -6.19
CA HIS A 211 17.34 -23.22 -6.63
C HIS A 211 17.00 -22.16 -5.58
N ALA A 212 17.82 -21.11 -5.50
CA ALA A 212 17.55 -20.01 -4.59
C ALA A 212 16.29 -19.26 -5.03
N PHE A 213 15.36 -19.04 -4.10
CA PHE A 213 14.10 -18.35 -4.37
C PHE A 213 14.06 -16.97 -3.70
N ALA A 214 13.68 -15.96 -4.47
CA ALA A 214 13.34 -14.63 -3.99
C ALA A 214 11.83 -14.59 -3.69
N GLY A 215 11.48 -14.28 -2.45
CA GLY A 215 10.08 -14.21 -2.00
C GLY A 215 9.76 -12.88 -1.33
N LEU A 216 8.49 -12.52 -1.31
CA LEU A 216 8.03 -11.31 -0.63
C LEU A 216 8.08 -11.49 0.90
N GLY A 217 8.43 -10.41 1.61
CA GLY A 217 8.58 -10.37 3.07
C GLY A 217 7.28 -10.20 3.86
N PHE A 218 6.14 -10.11 3.17
CA PHE A 218 4.82 -9.88 3.77
C PHE A 218 3.81 -10.93 3.31
N HIS A 219 2.73 -11.07 4.09
CA HIS A 219 1.64 -11.97 3.75
C HIS A 219 1.03 -11.58 2.40
N SER A 220 1.10 -12.51 1.46
CA SER A 220 0.67 -12.34 0.09
C SER A 220 0.34 -13.72 -0.50
N PRO A 221 -0.44 -13.80 -1.59
CA PRO A 221 -0.64 -15.04 -2.33
C PRO A 221 0.69 -15.73 -2.73
N ASN A 222 1.74 -14.94 -3.00
CA ASN A 222 3.09 -15.43 -3.26
C ASN A 222 3.70 -16.19 -2.07
N MET A 223 3.57 -15.62 -0.87
CA MET A 223 4.07 -16.24 0.36
C MET A 223 3.32 -17.54 0.66
N GLU A 224 2.00 -17.57 0.44
CA GLU A 224 1.18 -18.76 0.65
C GLU A 224 1.54 -19.89 -0.33
N LEU A 225 1.75 -19.55 -1.61
CA LEU A 225 2.21 -20.51 -2.61
C LEU A 225 3.59 -21.05 -2.29
N SER A 226 4.56 -20.16 -2.03
CA SER A 226 5.96 -20.58 -1.76
C SER A 226 6.06 -21.44 -0.50
N HIS A 227 5.28 -21.13 0.54
CA HIS A 227 5.21 -21.96 1.75
C HIS A 227 4.60 -23.34 1.47
N ARG A 228 3.47 -23.41 0.77
CA ARG A 228 2.83 -24.68 0.36
C ARG A 228 3.74 -25.51 -0.55
N ALA A 229 4.47 -24.85 -1.45
CA ALA A 229 5.45 -25.47 -2.32
C ALA A 229 6.78 -25.80 -1.60
N LYS A 230 6.94 -25.40 -0.33
CA LYS A 230 8.16 -25.58 0.48
C LYS A 230 9.42 -25.06 -0.21
N LEU A 231 9.33 -23.90 -0.86
CA LEU A 231 10.48 -23.25 -1.50
C LEU A 231 11.40 -22.63 -0.43
N THR A 232 12.70 -22.85 -0.56
CA THR A 232 13.69 -22.27 0.35
C THR A 232 13.97 -20.83 -0.08
N ARG A 233 13.42 -19.88 0.68
CA ARG A 233 13.65 -18.44 0.45
C ARG A 233 15.11 -18.09 0.74
N GLY A 234 15.88 -17.78 -0.31
CA GLY A 234 17.27 -17.33 -0.21
C GLY A 234 17.42 -15.81 -0.16
N ALA A 235 16.38 -15.07 -0.55
CA ALA A 235 16.32 -13.62 -0.45
C ALA A 235 14.88 -13.15 -0.16
N THR A 236 14.76 -12.04 0.57
CA THR A 236 13.48 -11.41 0.91
C THR A 236 13.39 -10.05 0.24
N ALA A 237 12.29 -9.80 -0.47
CA ALA A 237 12.01 -8.54 -1.15
C ALA A 237 10.81 -7.81 -0.52
N SER A 238 10.80 -6.49 -0.62
CA SER A 238 9.72 -5.60 -0.15
C SER A 238 8.60 -5.40 -1.16
N ASP A 239 8.86 -5.65 -2.45
CA ASP A 239 8.00 -5.31 -3.59
C ASP A 239 8.38 -6.14 -4.82
N GLN A 240 7.61 -6.01 -5.91
CA GLN A 240 7.85 -6.77 -7.14
C GLN A 240 9.08 -6.28 -7.94
N GLU A 241 9.44 -5.00 -7.83
CA GLU A 241 10.65 -4.44 -8.47
C GLU A 241 11.91 -5.10 -7.91
N SER A 242 11.96 -5.27 -6.59
CA SER A 242 13.04 -5.94 -5.87
C SER A 242 13.14 -7.43 -6.25
N ILE A 243 12.01 -8.11 -6.45
CA ILE A 243 12.01 -9.48 -6.99
C ILE A 243 12.60 -9.52 -8.40
N ALA A 244 12.17 -8.62 -9.30
CA ALA A 244 12.71 -8.55 -10.64
C ALA A 244 14.24 -8.33 -10.63
N THR A 245 14.74 -7.43 -9.77
CA THR A 245 16.17 -7.18 -9.61
C THR A 245 16.94 -8.44 -9.17
N LEU A 246 16.39 -9.20 -8.21
CA LEU A 246 16.97 -10.46 -7.76
C LEU A 246 16.96 -11.52 -8.87
N ILE A 247 15.92 -11.59 -9.69
CA ILE A 247 15.84 -12.49 -10.84
C ILE A 247 16.87 -12.11 -11.90
N LEU A 248 16.98 -10.81 -12.23
CA LEU A 248 17.92 -10.26 -13.20
C LEU A 248 19.40 -10.49 -12.81
N SER A 249 19.69 -10.64 -11.53
CA SER A 249 21.03 -11.07 -11.06
C SER A 249 21.43 -12.47 -11.58
N GLY A 250 20.49 -13.25 -12.11
CA GLY A 250 20.70 -14.62 -12.56
C GLY A 250 20.83 -15.65 -11.44
N ARG A 251 20.76 -15.22 -10.17
CA ARG A 251 20.97 -16.11 -9.02
C ARG A 251 19.67 -16.69 -8.45
N PHE A 252 18.57 -15.98 -8.59
CA PHE A 252 17.30 -16.30 -7.95
C PHE A 252 16.19 -16.60 -8.96
N LEU A 253 15.29 -17.49 -8.55
CA LEU A 253 13.96 -17.63 -9.11
C LEU A 253 12.98 -16.75 -8.34
N GLY A 254 11.93 -16.26 -8.99
CA GLY A 254 10.87 -15.51 -8.30
C GLY A 254 9.61 -15.43 -9.14
N PHE A 255 8.46 -15.24 -8.49
CA PHE A 255 7.21 -15.01 -9.23
C PHE A 255 7.01 -13.53 -9.51
N LEU A 256 6.61 -13.21 -10.72
CA LEU A 256 6.21 -11.88 -11.16
C LEU A 256 4.90 -11.96 -11.95
N PRO A 257 4.13 -10.87 -12.03
CA PRO A 257 3.03 -10.78 -12.98
C PRO A 257 3.56 -10.85 -14.42
N ASP A 258 2.85 -11.56 -15.30
CA ASP A 258 3.25 -11.70 -16.70
C ASP A 258 3.30 -10.37 -17.44
N HIS A 259 2.27 -9.53 -17.31
CA HIS A 259 2.24 -8.19 -17.90
C HIS A 259 3.36 -7.25 -17.40
N TYR A 260 3.92 -7.49 -16.20
CA TYR A 260 5.07 -6.74 -15.72
C TYR A 260 6.38 -7.30 -16.28
N ALA A 261 6.50 -8.63 -16.34
CA ALA A 261 7.68 -9.33 -16.84
C ALA A 261 7.87 -9.23 -18.36
N GLU A 262 6.80 -9.02 -19.13
CA GLU A 262 6.79 -8.98 -20.59
C GLU A 262 7.89 -8.08 -21.18
N SER A 263 8.10 -6.90 -20.59
CA SER A 263 9.12 -5.95 -21.08
C SER A 263 10.56 -6.48 -20.93
N PHE A 264 10.81 -7.33 -19.94
CA PHE A 264 12.09 -7.98 -19.72
C PHE A 264 12.25 -9.24 -20.58
N GLU A 265 11.16 -9.98 -20.79
CA GLU A 265 11.11 -11.13 -21.71
C GLU A 265 11.43 -10.70 -23.14
N ASN A 266 10.77 -9.64 -23.63
CA ASN A 266 11.01 -9.09 -24.96
C ASN A 266 12.45 -8.61 -25.18
N LYS A 267 13.17 -8.28 -24.10
CA LYS A 267 14.59 -7.90 -24.12
C LYS A 267 15.54 -9.07 -23.90
N GLY A 268 15.04 -10.29 -23.72
CA GLY A 268 15.84 -11.47 -23.40
C GLY A 268 16.56 -11.35 -22.05
N LEU A 269 15.98 -10.65 -21.06
CA LEU A 269 16.60 -10.47 -19.74
C LEU A 269 16.12 -11.49 -18.71
N MET A 270 14.88 -11.96 -18.84
CA MET A 270 14.30 -13.04 -18.05
C MET A 270 13.34 -13.87 -18.91
N GLN A 271 12.98 -15.06 -18.43
CA GLN A 271 11.99 -15.92 -19.11
C GLN A 271 11.17 -16.70 -18.07
N PRO A 272 9.92 -17.06 -18.40
CA PRO A 272 9.10 -17.89 -17.54
C PRO A 272 9.61 -19.33 -17.54
N ILE A 273 9.54 -20.00 -16.40
CA ILE A 273 9.95 -21.39 -16.21
C ILE A 273 8.70 -22.25 -16.14
N ALA A 274 8.55 -23.19 -17.08
CA ALA A 274 7.41 -24.10 -17.18
C ALA A 274 6.06 -23.40 -16.88
N PRO A 275 5.64 -22.39 -17.68
CA PRO A 275 4.55 -21.47 -17.33
C PRO A 275 3.19 -22.15 -17.12
N HIS A 276 2.96 -23.35 -17.67
CA HIS A 276 1.74 -24.13 -17.41
C HIS A 276 1.73 -24.82 -16.04
N ARG A 277 2.89 -24.96 -15.39
CA ARG A 277 3.06 -25.69 -14.12
C ARG A 277 3.37 -24.76 -12.95
N PHE A 278 4.27 -23.80 -13.14
CA PHE A 278 4.68 -22.85 -12.09
C PHE A 278 4.00 -21.51 -12.31
N ASN A 279 2.69 -21.50 -12.06
CA ASN A 279 1.86 -20.32 -12.12
C ASN A 279 0.81 -20.32 -11.02
N TYR A 280 0.20 -19.17 -10.80
CA TYR A 280 -1.02 -19.00 -10.05
C TYR A 280 -1.74 -17.73 -10.48
N ARG A 281 -3.02 -17.59 -10.12
CA ARG A 281 -3.77 -16.36 -10.30
C ARG A 281 -4.00 -15.68 -8.95
N CYS A 282 -3.86 -14.36 -8.93
CA CYS A 282 -4.30 -13.49 -7.85
C CYS A 282 -5.56 -12.76 -8.30
N ARG A 283 -6.58 -12.73 -7.45
CA ARG A 283 -7.71 -11.80 -7.64
C ARG A 283 -7.36 -10.47 -7.01
N PHE A 284 -7.69 -9.36 -7.65
CA PHE A 284 -7.64 -8.03 -7.08
C PHE A 284 -9.03 -7.59 -6.63
N VAL A 285 -9.05 -6.89 -5.51
CA VAL A 285 -10.26 -6.38 -4.87
C VAL A 285 -10.09 -4.89 -4.56
N SER A 286 -11.18 -4.14 -4.63
CA SER A 286 -11.24 -2.84 -3.99
C SER A 286 -11.59 -2.99 -2.51
N LEU A 287 -11.17 -2.02 -1.70
CA LEU A 287 -11.51 -1.92 -0.29
C LEU A 287 -12.15 -0.58 0.02
N LEU A 288 -13.24 -0.65 0.78
CA LEU A 288 -13.84 0.48 1.46
C LEU A 288 -13.91 0.21 2.96
N ARG A 289 -13.87 1.27 3.76
CA ARG A 289 -14.10 1.17 5.20
C ARG A 289 -15.58 0.87 5.48
N ARG A 290 -15.86 -0.12 6.34
CA ARG A 290 -17.25 -0.47 6.72
C ARG A 290 -17.90 0.61 7.58
N SER A 291 -17.15 1.17 8.52
CA SER A 291 -17.62 2.23 9.42
C SER A 291 -16.46 3.16 9.82
N PRO A 292 -16.62 4.49 9.75
CA PRO A 292 -17.82 5.21 9.32
C PRO A 292 -18.11 5.01 7.83
N ARG A 293 -19.33 5.34 7.40
CA ARG A 293 -19.75 5.20 6.01
C ARG A 293 -18.80 5.98 5.09
N PRO A 294 -18.34 5.40 3.97
CA PRO A 294 -17.51 6.09 2.99
C PRO A 294 -18.17 7.37 2.46
N SER A 295 -17.35 8.34 2.03
CA SER A 295 -17.83 9.58 1.42
C SER A 295 -18.53 9.32 0.08
N ARG A 296 -19.31 10.29 -0.41
CA ARG A 296 -19.97 10.19 -1.72
C ARG A 296 -18.95 10.03 -2.85
N ALA A 297 -17.81 10.72 -2.78
CA ALA A 297 -16.71 10.57 -3.74
C ALA A 297 -16.10 9.16 -3.72
N ALA A 298 -15.89 8.57 -2.54
CA ALA A 298 -15.37 7.21 -2.43
C ALA A 298 -16.36 6.17 -2.99
N LEU A 299 -17.66 6.34 -2.72
CA LEU A 299 -18.70 5.48 -3.27
C LEU A 299 -18.84 5.63 -4.78
N LEU A 300 -18.75 6.86 -5.31
CA LEU A 300 -18.77 7.11 -6.74
C LEU A 300 -17.59 6.43 -7.43
N PHE A 301 -16.37 6.60 -6.89
CA PHE A 301 -15.18 5.95 -7.44
C PHE A 301 -15.29 4.42 -7.40
N GLN A 302 -15.85 3.86 -6.32
CA GLN A 302 -16.17 2.44 -6.24
C GLN A 302 -17.14 2.00 -7.35
N SER A 303 -18.18 2.78 -7.64
CA SER A 303 -19.10 2.48 -8.73
C SER A 303 -18.43 2.57 -10.11
N CYS A 304 -17.53 3.54 -10.33
CA CYS A 304 -16.74 3.62 -11.56
C CYS A 304 -15.82 2.40 -11.71
N LEU A 305 -15.19 1.93 -10.62
CA LEU A 305 -14.41 0.68 -10.62
C LEU A 305 -15.30 -0.50 -11.00
N GLU A 306 -16.46 -0.68 -10.36
CA GLU A 306 -17.37 -1.79 -10.67
C GLU A 306 -17.84 -1.74 -12.12
N ALA A 307 -18.21 -0.56 -12.65
CA ALA A 307 -18.61 -0.40 -14.05
C ALA A 307 -17.48 -0.74 -15.02
N ALA A 308 -16.25 -0.32 -14.73
CA ALA A 308 -15.08 -0.65 -15.53
C ALA A 308 -14.76 -2.16 -15.54
N HIS A 309 -15.18 -2.92 -14.52
CA HIS A 309 -14.87 -4.35 -14.41
C HIS A 309 -16.06 -5.28 -14.75
N ALA A 310 -17.30 -4.80 -14.62
CA ALA A 310 -18.52 -5.57 -14.89
C ALA A 310 -18.61 -6.05 -16.35
N ALA A 311 -18.02 -5.32 -17.30
CA ALA A 311 -18.03 -5.68 -18.72
C ALA A 311 -17.28 -6.99 -19.05
N HIS A 312 -16.56 -7.61 -18.10
CA HIS A 312 -15.78 -8.83 -18.31
C HIS A 312 -16.01 -9.95 -17.28
N ALA A 313 -16.97 -9.79 -16.34
CA ALA A 313 -17.33 -10.83 -15.37
C ALA A 313 -18.13 -12.01 -15.96
N ALA A 314 -18.13 -12.20 -17.29
CA ALA A 314 -18.67 -13.40 -17.90
C ALA A 314 -17.79 -14.59 -17.51
N PRO A 315 -18.34 -15.67 -16.92
CA PRO A 315 -17.54 -16.81 -16.49
C PRO A 315 -16.90 -17.47 -17.72
N SER A 316 -15.57 -17.64 -17.67
CA SER A 316 -14.88 -18.53 -18.61
C SER A 316 -15.43 -19.95 -18.43
N PRO A 317 -15.89 -20.63 -19.49
CA PRO A 317 -16.46 -21.97 -19.40
C PRO A 317 -15.31 -22.97 -19.37
N ASP A 318 -14.60 -23.09 -18.25
CA ASP A 318 -13.68 -24.22 -18.01
C ASP A 318 -13.58 -24.46 -16.50
N GLY A 319 -14.71 -24.88 -15.94
CA GLY A 319 -14.75 -25.72 -14.76
C GLY A 319 -15.06 -27.14 -15.21
N SER A 320 -14.03 -27.96 -15.47
CA SER A 320 -14.21 -29.39 -15.61
C SER A 320 -13.04 -30.15 -14.97
N ALA A 321 -13.39 -30.83 -13.87
CA ALA A 321 -12.83 -32.05 -13.28
C ALA A 321 -11.33 -32.10 -12.93
#